data_AF-A0A8T5KSR5-F1
#
_entry.id   AF-A0A8T5KSR5-F1
#
_cell.length_a   1.000
_cell.length_b   1.000
_cell.length_c   1.000
_cell.angle_alpha   90.00
_cell.angle_beta   90.00
_cell.angle_gamma   90.00
#
_symmetry.space_group_name_H-M   'P 1'
#
loop_
_entity.id
_entity.type
_entity.pdbx_description
1 polymer ?
#
loop_
_entity_poly.entity_id
_entity_poly.type
_entity_poly.pdbx_seq_one_letter_code
_entity_poly.pdbx_strand_id
1 'polypeptide(L)'
;KLTSGELSEGDLDSNTIFDNNRDSEVGIHIYHIEKFNFSGKIHEFSLDYLSNIINSLKNNNPSLSVIGFSALCVTTDGIKLFYNKLNFRERDFINTEHIIRKNGNIEVIDSDSQLDIINKMNDGYEYVTRCKMLVSLPGEISIVWSYFK
;
A
#
# COMPACT_ATOMS: atom_id res chain seq x y z
N LYS A 1 -10.96 -16.02 -1.92
CA LYS A 1 -12.19 -15.49 -2.54
C LYS A 1 -12.34 -14.08 -2.00
N LEU A 2 -11.94 -13.06 -2.78
CA LEU A 2 -12.12 -11.65 -2.38
C LEU A 2 -13.63 -11.43 -2.26
N THR A 3 -14.10 -11.38 -1.03
CA THR A 3 -15.50 -11.18 -0.69
C THR A 3 -15.90 -9.80 -1.17
N SER A 4 -16.95 -9.77 -1.99
CA SER A 4 -17.69 -8.60 -2.45
C SER A 4 -18.42 -7.88 -1.31
N GLY A 5 -17.74 -7.67 -0.18
CA GLY A 5 -18.16 -6.86 0.95
C GLY A 5 -17.30 -5.60 1.00
N GLU A 6 -17.92 -4.48 1.35
CA GLU A 6 -17.21 -3.25 1.69
C GLU A 6 -16.37 -3.50 2.95
N LEU A 7 -15.14 -4.00 2.77
CA LEU A 7 -14.13 -3.99 3.82
C LEU A 7 -13.74 -2.53 4.04
N SER A 8 -14.09 -1.98 5.19
CA SER A 8 -13.47 -0.76 5.66
C SER A 8 -12.11 -1.12 6.26
N GLU A 9 -11.09 -0.28 6.11
CA GLU A 9 -9.75 -0.54 6.67
C GLU A 9 -9.75 -0.76 8.21
N GLY A 10 -10.89 -0.54 8.89
CA GLY A 10 -11.07 -0.68 10.33
C GLY A 10 -11.62 -2.02 10.83
N ASP A 11 -11.89 -3.00 9.97
CA ASP A 11 -12.54 -4.27 10.36
C ASP A 11 -11.57 -5.33 10.96
N LEU A 12 -10.34 -4.94 11.31
CA LEU A 12 -9.39 -5.81 12.02
C LEU A 12 -9.78 -5.88 13.51
N ASP A 13 -10.53 -6.90 13.93
CA ASP A 13 -10.76 -7.17 15.35
C ASP A 13 -9.79 -8.24 15.90
N SER A 14 -9.57 -8.20 17.22
CA SER A 14 -8.67 -9.11 17.92
C SER A 14 -9.09 -10.59 17.88
N ASN A 15 -10.32 -10.88 17.46
CA ASN A 15 -10.88 -12.22 17.46
C ASN A 15 -10.75 -12.92 16.10
N THR A 16 -10.43 -12.18 15.04
CA THR A 16 -10.51 -12.70 13.66
C THR A 16 -9.16 -12.96 13.01
N ILE A 17 -8.05 -12.41 13.50
CA ILE A 17 -6.78 -12.41 12.75
C ILE A 17 -5.54 -12.83 13.56
N PHE A 18 -5.52 -12.64 14.88
CA PHE A 18 -4.30 -12.85 15.68
C PHE A 18 -4.55 -13.78 16.88
N ASP A 19 -3.82 -14.91 16.94
CA ASP A 19 -3.83 -15.82 18.09
C ASP A 19 -2.59 -15.58 18.94
N ASN A 20 -2.73 -14.88 20.08
CA ASN A 20 -1.61 -14.58 20.99
C ASN A 20 -0.85 -15.81 21.52
N ASN A 21 -1.40 -17.03 21.41
CA ASN A 21 -0.68 -18.24 21.81
C ASN A 21 0.25 -18.78 20.72
N ARG A 22 0.07 -18.34 19.47
CA ARG A 22 0.74 -18.86 18.28
C ARG A 22 1.51 -17.79 17.52
N ASP A 23 0.96 -16.57 17.51
CA ASP A 23 1.44 -15.47 16.71
C ASP A 23 2.11 -14.44 17.63
N SER A 24 3.28 -13.96 17.21
CA SER A 24 4.05 -12.92 17.91
C SER A 24 4.35 -11.71 17.02
N GLU A 25 4.10 -11.84 15.71
CA GLU A 25 4.53 -10.89 14.70
C GLU A 25 3.43 -10.65 13.66
N VAL A 26 3.34 -9.42 13.16
CA VAL A 26 2.43 -9.05 12.08
C VAL A 26 3.10 -8.17 11.04
N GLY A 27 2.89 -8.52 9.76
CA GLY A 27 3.15 -7.64 8.63
C GLY A 27 1.87 -6.91 8.25
N ILE A 28 1.93 -5.58 8.09
CA ILE A 28 0.76 -4.78 7.77
C ILE A 28 0.76 -4.45 6.28
N HIS A 29 -0.31 -4.85 5.59
CA HIS A 29 -0.55 -4.45 4.20
C HIS A 29 -1.54 -3.28 4.15
N ILE A 30 -1.15 -2.20 3.50
CA ILE A 30 -1.89 -0.94 3.42
C ILE A 30 -2.57 -0.87 2.05
N TYR A 31 -3.90 -0.82 2.05
CA TYR A 31 -4.72 -0.67 0.85
C TYR A 31 -5.13 0.79 0.67
N HIS A 32 -4.29 1.58 0.02
CA HIS A 32 -4.61 2.99 -0.21
C HIS A 32 -5.55 3.17 -1.42
N ILE A 33 -6.82 3.45 -1.17
CA ILE A 33 -7.83 3.75 -2.20
C ILE A 33 -8.16 5.25 -2.17
N GLU A 34 -7.79 5.96 -3.23
CA GLU A 34 -8.00 7.41 -3.33
C GLU A 34 -9.42 7.72 -3.88
N LYS A 35 -10.20 8.51 -3.13
CA LYS A 35 -11.31 9.33 -3.67
C LYS A 35 -11.13 10.77 -3.20
N PHE A 36 -10.64 11.63 -4.08
CA PHE A 36 -10.29 13.01 -3.72
C PHE A 36 -11.53 13.90 -3.67
N ASN A 37 -11.98 14.20 -2.45
CA ASN A 37 -12.66 15.45 -2.09
C ASN A 37 -12.11 16.02 -0.77
N PHE A 38 -10.84 15.74 -0.47
CA PHE A 38 -10.17 16.15 0.77
C PHE A 38 -9.04 17.15 0.47
N SER A 39 -9.05 18.30 1.14
CA SER A 39 -8.08 19.40 0.95
C SER A 39 -6.99 19.46 2.03
N GLY A 40 -6.86 18.44 2.88
CA GLY A 40 -5.88 18.40 3.97
C GLY A 40 -4.58 17.68 3.62
N LYS A 41 -3.68 17.58 4.60
CA LYS A 41 -2.42 16.84 4.49
C LYS A 41 -2.67 15.33 4.59
N ILE A 42 -2.92 14.68 3.46
CA ILE A 42 -3.26 13.25 3.36
C ILE A 42 -2.30 12.34 4.14
N HIS A 43 -1.00 12.61 4.11
CA HIS A 43 -0.02 11.80 4.83
C HIS A 43 -0.21 11.79 6.35
N GLU A 44 -0.62 12.91 6.95
CA GLU A 44 -0.89 12.99 8.39
C GLU A 44 -2.12 12.15 8.73
N PHE A 45 -3.21 12.33 7.96
CA PHE A 45 -4.43 11.52 8.12
C PHE A 45 -4.17 10.02 7.99
N SER A 46 -3.41 9.59 6.97
CA SER A 46 -3.07 8.18 6.78
C SER A 46 -2.22 7.63 7.93
N LEU A 47 -1.29 8.43 8.48
CA LEU A 47 -0.47 8.02 9.63
C LEU A 47 -1.27 7.95 10.93
N ASP A 48 -2.15 8.93 11.19
CA ASP A 48 -3.08 8.93 12.32
C ASP A 48 -3.97 7.69 12.31
N TYR A 49 -4.57 7.41 11.14
CA TYR A 49 -5.46 6.28 10.97
C TYR A 49 -4.73 4.95 11.18
N LEU A 50 -3.56 4.78 10.54
CA LEU A 50 -2.72 3.60 10.73
C LEU A 50 -2.27 3.45 12.19
N SER A 51 -1.95 4.55 12.88
CA SER A 51 -1.58 4.55 14.30
C SER A 51 -2.71 4.04 15.18
N ASN A 52 -3.94 4.50 14.94
CA ASN A 52 -5.11 4.06 15.69
C ASN A 52 -5.37 2.56 15.54
N ILE A 53 -5.23 2.02 14.32
CA ILE A 53 -5.35 0.58 14.07
C ILE A 53 -4.28 -0.20 14.83
N ILE A 54 -3.01 0.20 14.72
CA ILE A 54 -1.89 -0.48 15.39
C ILE A 54 -2.03 -0.43 16.91
N ASN A 55 -2.44 0.72 17.46
CA ASN A 55 -2.63 0.87 18.90
C ASN A 55 -3.79 0.00 19.41
N SER A 56 -4.90 -0.08 18.66
CA SER A 56 -5.99 -1.01 18.95
C SER A 56 -5.51 -2.46 18.96
N LEU A 57 -4.71 -2.86 17.95
CA LEU A 57 -4.13 -4.19 17.89
C LEU A 57 -3.19 -4.47 19.06
N LYS A 58 -2.28 -3.55 19.40
CA LYS A 58 -1.34 -3.70 20.54
C LYS A 58 -2.06 -3.75 21.89
N ASN A 59 -3.13 -2.98 22.08
CA ASN A 59 -3.91 -3.01 23.32
C ASN A 59 -4.53 -4.39 23.58
N ASN A 60 -4.97 -5.06 22.52
CA ASN A 60 -5.54 -6.40 22.60
C ASN A 60 -4.46 -7.51 22.52
N ASN A 61 -3.26 -7.18 22.03
CA ASN A 61 -2.16 -8.12 21.79
C ASN A 61 -0.83 -7.49 22.25
N PRO A 62 -0.54 -7.47 23.57
CA PRO A 62 0.62 -6.72 24.09
C PRO A 62 2.00 -7.22 23.62
N SER A 63 2.10 -8.49 23.20
CA SER A 63 3.32 -9.09 22.65
C SER A 63 3.49 -8.88 21.15
N LEU A 64 2.53 -8.22 20.48
CA LEU A 64 2.54 -8.01 19.04
C LEU A 64 3.71 -7.14 18.59
N SER A 65 4.56 -7.70 17.74
CA SER A 65 5.61 -6.96 17.03
C SER A 65 5.18 -6.68 15.59
N VAL A 66 5.25 -5.41 15.16
CA VAL A 66 5.04 -5.05 13.74
C VAL A 66 6.37 -5.23 13.01
N ILE A 67 6.43 -6.20 12.10
CA ILE A 67 7.66 -6.59 11.40
C ILE A 67 7.82 -5.95 10.02
N GLY A 68 6.85 -5.14 9.60
CA GLY A 68 6.94 -4.40 8.35
C GLY A 68 5.62 -3.82 7.87
N PHE A 69 5.73 -2.90 6.92
CA PHE A 69 4.63 -2.35 6.16
C PHE A 69 4.83 -2.67 4.68
N SER A 70 3.73 -2.95 3.99
CA SER A 70 3.68 -3.08 2.54
C SER A 70 2.49 -2.31 1.96
N ALA A 71 2.62 -1.77 0.76
CA ALA A 71 1.57 -1.03 0.08
C ALA A 71 1.66 -1.27 -1.43
N LEU A 72 0.58 -1.80 -2.02
CA LEU A 72 0.44 -1.88 -3.48
C LEU A 72 -0.10 -0.55 -3.99
N CYS A 73 0.78 0.25 -4.60
CA CYS A 73 0.45 1.57 -5.10
C CYS A 73 0.18 1.51 -6.61
N VAL A 74 -1.06 1.79 -7.02
CA VAL A 74 -1.51 1.77 -8.42
C VAL A 74 -1.69 3.17 -9.03
N THR A 75 -1.77 4.20 -8.20
CA THR A 75 -1.88 5.59 -8.62
C THR A 75 -0.56 6.33 -8.44
N THR A 76 -0.33 7.35 -9.26
CA THR A 76 0.85 8.22 -9.16
C THR A 76 0.97 8.90 -7.80
N ASP A 77 -0.16 9.29 -7.21
CA ASP A 77 -0.18 10.01 -5.93
C ASP A 77 0.06 9.09 -4.75
N GLY A 78 -0.52 7.88 -4.75
CA GLY A 78 -0.15 6.82 -3.81
C GLY A 78 1.34 6.49 -3.89
N ILE A 79 1.89 6.33 -5.09
CA ILE A 79 3.33 6.10 -5.28
C ILE A 79 4.15 7.26 -4.70
N LYS A 80 3.80 8.53 -4.96
CA LYS A 80 4.50 9.69 -4.38
C LYS A 80 4.41 9.71 -2.85
N LEU A 81 3.24 9.41 -2.29
CA LEU A 81 3.04 9.37 -0.85
C LEU A 81 3.95 8.31 -0.22
N PHE A 82 3.82 7.05 -0.62
CA PHE A 82 4.58 5.96 0.00
C PHE A 82 6.07 6.04 -0.32
N TYR A 83 6.44 6.26 -1.58
CA TYR A 83 7.85 6.26 -1.99
C TYR A 83 8.59 7.53 -1.53
N ASN A 84 8.05 8.72 -1.82
CA ASN A 84 8.79 9.96 -1.55
C ASN A 84 8.56 10.46 -0.13
N LYS A 85 7.31 10.46 0.36
CA LYS A 85 6.99 11.07 1.66
C LYS A 85 7.24 10.11 2.81
N LEU A 86 6.74 8.87 2.72
CA LEU A 86 6.90 7.87 3.79
C LEU A 86 8.20 7.07 3.66
N ASN A 87 8.96 7.26 2.59
CA ASN A 87 10.25 6.61 2.35
C ASN A 87 10.20 5.08 2.22
N PHE A 88 9.08 4.54 1.72
CA PHE A 88 8.97 3.12 1.40
C PHE A 88 9.72 2.84 0.10
N ARG A 89 10.12 1.59 -0.11
CA ARG A 89 10.92 1.22 -1.28
C ARG A 89 10.47 -0.11 -1.84
N GLU A 90 10.72 -0.28 -3.13
CA GLU A 90 10.66 -1.62 -3.72
C GLU A 90 11.89 -2.42 -3.27
N ARG A 91 11.70 -3.74 -3.20
CA ARG A 91 12.69 -4.70 -2.74
C ARG A 91 12.71 -5.88 -3.73
N ASP A 92 12.83 -7.09 -3.21
CA ASP A 92 13.00 -8.34 -3.94
C ASP A 92 11.90 -8.63 -4.97
N PHE A 93 10.71 -8.05 -4.78
CA PHE A 93 9.60 -8.13 -5.72
C PHE A 93 9.37 -6.80 -6.44
N ILE A 94 9.60 -6.80 -7.75
CA ILE A 94 9.27 -5.68 -8.64
C ILE A 94 7.98 -6.07 -9.37
N ASN A 95 6.92 -5.32 -9.12
CA ASN A 95 5.64 -5.53 -9.80
C ASN A 95 5.78 -5.09 -11.27
N THR A 96 5.43 -5.99 -12.19
CA THR A 96 5.50 -5.84 -13.66
C THR A 96 4.18 -5.37 -14.28
N GLU A 97 3.17 -5.06 -13.46
CA GLU A 97 1.92 -4.50 -13.91
C GLU A 97 2.06 -2.99 -14.18
N HIS A 98 1.55 -2.58 -15.32
CA HIS A 98 1.53 -1.21 -15.78
C HIS A 98 0.10 -0.76 -16.07
N ILE A 99 -0.21 0.47 -15.71
CA ILE A 99 -1.47 1.14 -16.00
C ILE A 99 -1.29 1.94 -17.28
N ILE A 100 -2.13 1.64 -18.27
CA ILE A 100 -2.22 2.37 -19.52
C ILE A 100 -3.65 2.87 -19.74
N ARG A 101 -3.81 3.88 -20.59
CA ARG A 101 -5.11 4.48 -20.88
C ARG A 101 -5.30 4.71 -22.37
N LYS A 102 -6.48 4.41 -22.91
CA LYS A 102 -6.85 4.78 -24.28
C LYS A 102 -8.33 5.10 -24.36
N ASN A 103 -8.67 6.24 -24.97
CA ASN A 103 -10.05 6.70 -25.14
C ASN A 103 -10.87 6.73 -23.83
N GLY A 104 -10.23 7.09 -22.72
CA GLY A 104 -10.86 7.12 -21.38
C GLY A 104 -10.93 5.77 -20.66
N ASN A 105 -10.63 4.65 -21.34
CA ASN A 105 -10.56 3.33 -20.70
C ASN A 105 -9.19 3.12 -20.07
N ILE A 106 -9.18 2.60 -18.84
CA ILE A 106 -7.97 2.23 -18.11
C ILE A 106 -7.78 0.72 -18.24
N GLU A 107 -6.57 0.31 -18.58
CA GLU A 107 -6.18 -1.10 -18.70
C GLU A 107 -4.92 -1.37 -17.85
N VAL A 108 -4.87 -2.57 -17.28
CA VAL A 108 -3.69 -3.10 -16.61
C VAL A 108 -3.05 -4.12 -17.54
N ILE A 109 -1.76 -3.96 -17.80
CA ILE A 109 -0.96 -4.92 -18.56
C ILE A 109 0.19 -5.43 -17.70
N ASP A 110 0.46 -6.72 -17.76
CA ASP A 110 1.61 -7.34 -17.10
C ASP A 110 2.74 -7.50 -18.12
N SER A 111 3.85 -6.82 -17.90
CA SER A 111 5.02 -6.88 -18.78
C SER A 111 6.30 -6.48 -18.06
N ASP A 112 7.34 -7.32 -18.18
CA ASP A 112 8.71 -7.01 -17.80
C ASP A 112 9.50 -6.33 -18.94
N SER A 113 8.91 -6.23 -20.12
CA SER A 113 9.53 -5.74 -21.35
C SER A 113 9.16 -4.28 -21.62
N GLN A 114 10.17 -3.41 -21.59
CA GLN A 114 10.02 -2.01 -21.98
C GLN A 114 9.53 -1.87 -23.44
N LEU A 115 9.91 -2.81 -24.31
CA LEU A 115 9.49 -2.80 -25.71
C LEU A 115 7.97 -2.98 -25.85
N ASP A 116 7.36 -3.82 -25.01
CA ASP A 116 5.91 -4.06 -25.06
C ASP A 116 5.14 -2.83 -24.62
N ILE A 117 5.64 -2.10 -23.62
CA ILE A 117 5.08 -0.81 -23.20
C ILE A 117 5.18 0.22 -24.34
N ILE A 118 6.34 0.31 -25.00
CA ILE A 118 6.54 1.21 -26.14
C ILE A 118 5.60 0.86 -27.30
N ASN A 119 5.41 -0.43 -27.60
CA ASN A 119 4.48 -0.87 -28.64
C ASN A 119 3.03 -0.45 -28.33
N LYS A 120 2.59 -0.60 -27.07
CA LYS A 120 1.28 -0.07 -26.64
C LYS A 120 1.18 1.43 -26.79
N MET A 121 2.24 2.17 -26.46
CA MET A 121 2.26 3.63 -26.66
C MET A 121 2.15 4.00 -28.14
N ASN A 122 2.84 3.27 -29.03
CA ASN A 122 2.75 3.46 -30.48
C ASN A 122 1.35 3.13 -31.03
N ASP A 123 0.64 2.19 -30.41
CA ASP A 123 -0.76 1.87 -30.72
C ASP A 123 -1.75 2.93 -30.19
N GLY A 124 -1.27 4.04 -29.61
CA GLY A 124 -2.07 5.15 -29.15
C GLY A 124 -2.58 5.03 -27.71
N TYR A 125 -1.95 4.18 -26.88
CA TYR A 125 -2.17 4.19 -25.44
C TYR A 125 -1.31 5.27 -24.77
N GLU A 126 -1.87 5.97 -23.79
CA GLU A 126 -1.13 6.77 -22.82
C GLU A 126 -0.58 5.87 -21.72
N TYR A 127 0.72 6.01 -21.41
CA TYR A 127 1.30 5.38 -20.23
C TYR A 127 0.98 6.20 -18.98
N VAL A 128 0.38 5.58 -17.96
CA VAL A 128 0.00 6.28 -16.72
C VAL A 128 1.07 6.08 -15.63
N THR A 129 1.30 4.84 -15.21
CA THR A 129 2.31 4.49 -14.20
C THR A 129 2.56 2.98 -14.18
N ARG A 130 3.64 2.54 -13.53
CA ARG A 130 3.82 1.14 -13.10
C ARG A 130 3.24 0.99 -11.70
N CYS A 131 2.53 -0.11 -11.45
CA CYS A 131 2.15 -0.50 -10.10
C CYS A 131 3.41 -0.79 -9.27
N LYS A 132 3.43 -0.37 -8.01
CA LYS A 132 4.60 -0.56 -7.14
C LYS A 132 4.20 -1.26 -5.85
N MET A 133 4.86 -2.38 -5.55
CA MET A 133 4.83 -2.97 -4.22
C MET A 133 5.91 -2.30 -3.36
N LEU A 134 5.49 -1.36 -2.51
CA LEU A 134 6.38 -0.57 -1.68
C LEU A 134 6.36 -1.09 -0.26
N VAL A 135 7.54 -1.29 0.33
CA VAL A 135 7.68 -1.81 1.68
C VAL A 135 8.54 -0.91 2.56
N SER A 136 8.35 -1.01 3.87
CA SER A 136 9.29 -0.51 4.86
C SER A 136 9.44 -1.52 6.00
N LEU A 137 10.68 -1.77 6.40
CA LEU A 137 11.05 -2.73 7.45
C LEU A 137 11.52 -2.02 8.72
N PRO A 138 11.39 -2.66 9.90
CA PRO A 138 11.90 -2.11 11.15
C PRO A 138 13.37 -1.70 11.05
N GLY A 139 13.70 -0.54 11.62
CA GLY A 139 15.05 0.01 11.62
C GLY A 139 15.42 0.80 10.36
N GLU A 140 14.60 0.79 9.32
CA GLU A 140 14.79 1.65 8.16
C GLU A 140 14.40 3.11 8.45
N ILE A 141 15.00 4.04 7.71
CA ILE A 141 14.58 5.43 7.73
C ILE A 141 13.20 5.53 7.06
N SER A 142 12.13 5.64 7.84
CA SER A 142 10.79 5.94 7.35
C SER A 142 10.03 6.76 8.38
N ILE A 143 9.22 7.71 7.90
CA ILE A 143 8.34 8.51 8.77
C ILE A 143 7.40 7.58 9.56
N VAL A 144 6.97 6.48 8.94
CA VAL A 144 6.03 5.53 9.53
C VAL A 144 6.57 4.99 10.87
N TRP A 145 7.84 4.58 10.92
CA TRP A 145 8.48 4.06 12.13
C TRP A 145 8.73 5.13 13.19
N SER A 146 8.95 6.38 12.79
CA SER A 146 9.06 7.48 13.74
C SER A 146 7.72 7.86 14.37
N TYR A 147 6.61 7.48 13.73
CA TYR A 147 5.25 7.82 14.13
C TYR A 147 4.64 6.81 15.13
N PHE A 148 5.13 5.56 15.16
CA PHE A 148 4.59 4.47 15.98
C PHE A 148 5.45 4.08 17.19
N LYS A 149 6.31 4.98 17.67
CA LYS A 149 7.10 4.76 18.89
C LYS A 149 6.22 4.71 20.12
#